data_AF-A0A6A5DMA3-F1
#
_entry.id   AF-A0A6A5DMA3-F1
#
_cell.length_a   1.000
_cell.length_b   1.000
_cell.length_c   1.000
_cell.angle_alpha   90.00
_cell.angle_beta   90.00
_cell.angle_gamma   90.00
#
_symmetry.space_group_name_H-M   'P 1'
#
loop_
_entity.id
_entity.type
_entity.pdbx_description
1 polymer ?
#
loop_
_entity_poly.entity_id
_entity_poly.type
_entity_poly.pdbx_seq_one_letter_code
_entity_poly.pdbx_strand_id
1 'polypeptide(L)'
;MESQAGTSSSIEVNNPVHRERQRSFPAIYAVSRARHKRKAPEPLRSTCSKVIELQFCLQPENSDRTPKDETMLLQAGLGRRTVHLNDDADHTEITRVLFEEYPKLRHLHGGWLLQKAAGGSGQRKTTPLAHGSQGYTAKILKSSSNNGKNIIYIVPLQEKIDTTPLPYDSPEFQNMPKNDCITCGTSVPLQLLPFHIESCQCHDNVSDLIQCCC
;
A
#
# COMPACT_ATOMS: atom_id res chain seq x y z
N MET A 1 -8.07 2.13 -93.52
CA MET A 1 -6.81 1.65 -92.97
C MET A 1 -6.93 1.77 -91.46
N GLU A 2 -7.61 0.83 -90.80
CA GLU A 2 -7.05 -0.46 -90.30
C GLU A 2 -5.99 -0.22 -89.21
N SER A 3 -5.88 -0.94 -88.09
CA SER A 3 -6.61 -2.03 -87.43
C SER A 3 -5.90 -2.31 -86.08
N GLN A 4 -6.71 -2.58 -85.04
CA GLN A 4 -6.58 -3.56 -83.93
C GLN A 4 -5.23 -3.97 -83.26
N ALA A 5 -5.30 -3.96 -81.91
CA ALA A 5 -5.06 -5.06 -80.94
C ALA A 5 -3.65 -5.50 -80.48
N GLY A 6 -3.59 -5.89 -79.18
CA GLY A 6 -2.65 -6.88 -78.62
C GLY A 6 -2.03 -6.49 -77.27
N THR A 7 -2.62 -6.83 -76.13
CA THR A 7 -2.34 -8.02 -75.26
C THR A 7 -1.10 -7.93 -74.35
N SER A 8 -1.37 -7.83 -73.05
CA SER A 8 -0.84 -8.62 -71.91
C SER A 8 0.51 -9.33 -72.02
N SER A 9 1.39 -9.12 -71.03
CA SER A 9 2.17 -10.21 -70.40
C SER A 9 2.94 -9.72 -69.17
N SER A 10 2.55 -10.21 -68.01
CA SER A 10 3.35 -10.21 -66.79
C SER A 10 4.53 -11.18 -66.97
N ILE A 11 5.76 -10.71 -66.82
CA ILE A 11 6.93 -11.58 -66.69
C ILE A 11 7.57 -11.30 -65.33
N GLU A 12 7.09 -12.02 -64.32
CA GLU A 12 7.84 -12.24 -63.07
C GLU A 12 9.09 -13.05 -63.42
N VAL A 13 10.19 -12.35 -63.67
CA VAL A 13 11.51 -12.98 -63.75
C VAL A 13 11.86 -13.45 -62.34
N ASN A 14 11.73 -14.75 -62.11
CA ASN A 14 12.11 -15.44 -60.90
C ASN A 14 13.64 -15.44 -60.76
N ASN A 15 14.21 -14.26 -60.49
CA ASN A 15 15.64 -14.04 -60.38
C ASN A 15 16.07 -14.31 -58.92
N PRO A 16 16.92 -15.31 -58.65
CA PRO A 16 17.37 -15.64 -57.30
C PRO A 16 18.07 -14.45 -56.61
N VAL A 17 18.71 -13.56 -57.37
CA VAL A 17 19.36 -12.34 -56.86
C VAL A 17 18.34 -11.33 -56.34
N HIS A 18 17.15 -11.26 -56.94
CA HIS A 18 16.07 -10.39 -56.45
C HIS A 18 15.49 -10.91 -55.14
N ARG A 19 15.33 -12.23 -55.02
CA ARG A 19 14.87 -12.88 -53.80
C ARG A 19 15.87 -12.71 -52.66
N GLU A 20 17.16 -12.81 -52.95
CA GLU A 20 18.21 -12.58 -51.94
C GLU A 20 18.18 -11.12 -51.48
N ARG A 21 18.07 -10.15 -52.40
CA ARG A 21 17.93 -8.72 -52.03
C ARG A 21 16.75 -8.44 -51.10
N GLN A 22 15.60 -9.09 -51.33
CA GLN A 22 14.44 -8.97 -50.44
C GLN A 22 14.68 -9.58 -49.05
N ARG A 23 15.47 -10.66 -48.95
CA ARG A 23 15.86 -11.26 -47.67
C ARG A 23 16.90 -10.44 -46.92
N SER A 24 17.93 -9.96 -47.62
CA SER A 24 19.04 -9.24 -47.00
C SER A 24 18.68 -7.81 -46.60
N PHE A 25 17.71 -7.18 -47.29
CA PHE A 25 17.30 -5.79 -47.01
C PHE A 25 15.78 -5.62 -46.85
N PRO A 26 15.12 -6.28 -45.87
CA PRO A 26 13.65 -6.31 -45.78
C PRO A 26 13.04 -4.92 -45.62
N ALA A 27 13.72 -4.00 -44.93
CA ALA A 27 13.25 -2.65 -44.67
C ALA A 27 13.05 -1.81 -45.94
N ILE A 28 13.84 -2.05 -46.98
CA ILE A 28 13.82 -1.27 -48.24
C ILE A 28 12.73 -1.81 -49.18
N TYR A 29 12.49 -3.12 -49.14
CA TYR A 29 11.56 -3.80 -50.05
C TYR A 29 10.16 -4.04 -49.45
N ALA A 30 9.93 -3.76 -48.16
CA ALA A 30 8.62 -3.90 -47.50
C ALA A 30 7.63 -2.76 -47.80
N VAL A 31 8.05 -1.72 -48.52
CA VAL A 31 7.31 -0.44 -48.63
C VAL A 31 6.03 -0.52 -49.47
N SER A 32 5.79 -1.58 -50.25
CA SER A 32 4.57 -1.69 -51.08
C SER A 32 3.34 -2.30 -50.38
N ARG A 33 3.40 -2.65 -49.09
CA ARG A 33 2.25 -3.17 -48.31
C ARG A 33 1.85 -2.32 -47.11
N ALA A 34 2.13 -1.02 -47.14
CA ALA A 34 1.61 -0.08 -46.15
C ALA A 34 0.11 0.19 -46.38
N ARG A 35 -0.74 -0.81 -46.11
CA ARG A 35 -2.16 -0.57 -45.80
C ARG A 35 -2.19 0.37 -44.61
N HIS A 36 -2.85 1.53 -44.76
CA HIS A 36 -3.21 2.41 -43.66
C HIS A 36 -3.91 1.61 -42.55
N LYS A 37 -3.16 1.13 -41.56
CA LYS A 37 -3.72 0.74 -40.27
C LYS A 37 -4.12 2.04 -39.60
N ARG A 38 -5.41 2.40 -39.72
CA ARG A 38 -6.03 3.35 -38.79
C ARG A 38 -5.68 2.83 -37.40
N LYS A 39 -4.88 3.59 -36.64
CA LYS A 39 -4.67 3.28 -35.22
C LYS A 39 -6.06 3.28 -34.60
N ALA A 40 -6.47 2.15 -34.02
CA ALA A 40 -7.66 2.13 -33.19
C ALA A 40 -7.51 3.23 -32.12
N PRO A 41 -8.59 3.95 -31.76
CA PRO A 41 -8.55 4.83 -30.60
C PRO A 41 -7.99 4.02 -29.43
N GLU A 42 -6.92 4.52 -28.80
CA GLU A 42 -6.40 3.89 -27.60
C GLU A 42 -7.57 3.84 -26.60
N PRO A 43 -8.00 2.66 -26.12
CA PRO A 43 -9.07 2.62 -25.15
C PRO A 43 -8.62 3.52 -23.98
N LEU A 44 -9.46 4.49 -23.61
CA LEU A 44 -9.28 5.23 -22.38
C LEU A 44 -9.08 4.18 -21.30
N ARG A 45 -7.86 4.05 -20.79
CA ARG A 45 -7.55 3.10 -19.73
C ARG A 45 -8.50 3.50 -18.61
N SER A 46 -9.46 2.64 -18.31
CA SER A 46 -10.21 2.74 -17.06
C SER A 46 -9.13 2.79 -15.97
N THR A 47 -8.95 3.95 -15.35
CA THR A 47 -7.99 4.13 -14.26
C THR A 47 -8.58 3.43 -13.04
N CYS A 48 -8.60 2.11 -13.08
CA CYS A 48 -8.64 1.32 -11.86
C CYS A 48 -7.25 1.48 -11.26
N SER A 49 -7.08 2.56 -10.48
CA SER A 49 -5.85 2.82 -9.75
C SER A 49 -5.58 1.59 -8.89
N LYS A 50 -4.37 1.04 -9.03
CA LYS A 50 -3.99 -0.14 -8.25
C LYS A 50 -3.97 0.26 -6.77
N VAL A 51 -4.47 -0.59 -5.90
CA VAL A 51 -4.35 -0.38 -4.44
C VAL A 51 -3.04 -0.97 -3.97
N ILE A 52 -2.32 -0.25 -3.12
CA ILE A 52 -1.11 -0.69 -2.44
C ILE A 52 -1.40 -0.85 -0.94
N GLU A 53 -0.75 -1.84 -0.33
CA GLU A 53 -0.84 -2.11 1.09
C GLU A 53 0.47 -1.63 1.76
N LEU A 54 0.34 -0.77 2.78
CA LEU A 54 1.46 -0.22 3.54
C LEU A 54 1.22 -0.39 5.04
N GLN A 55 2.29 -0.61 5.80
CA GLN A 55 2.21 -0.70 7.25
C GLN A 55 2.68 0.61 7.89
N PHE A 56 1.87 1.15 8.79
CA PHE A 56 2.18 2.35 9.57
C PHE A 56 2.20 2.05 11.07
N CYS A 57 2.89 2.86 11.85
CA CYS A 57 2.83 2.86 13.31
C CYS A 57 3.05 4.28 13.82
N LEU A 58 2.17 4.76 14.71
CA LEU A 58 2.21 6.12 15.23
C LEU A 58 3.08 6.19 16.49
N GLN A 59 4.09 7.05 16.47
CA GLN A 59 4.94 7.31 17.63
C GLN A 59 4.23 8.27 18.59
N PRO A 60 4.45 8.11 19.91
CA PRO A 60 3.87 9.02 20.90
C PRO A 60 4.59 10.37 20.95
N GLU A 61 5.86 10.42 20.56
CA GLU A 61 6.68 11.63 20.56
C GLU A 61 7.70 11.62 19.43
N ASN A 62 8.40 12.74 19.25
CA ASN A 62 9.50 12.82 18.29
C ASN A 62 10.67 11.95 18.72
N SER A 63 10.90 10.84 18.00
CA SER A 63 11.96 9.88 18.26
C SER A 63 12.74 9.61 16.98
N ASP A 64 14.05 9.39 17.11
CA ASP A 64 14.94 8.93 16.04
C ASP A 64 15.15 7.41 16.07
N ARG A 65 14.32 6.69 16.84
CA ARG A 65 14.39 5.25 17.02
C ARG A 65 13.02 4.60 16.96
N THR A 66 12.99 3.34 16.50
CA THR A 66 11.79 2.51 16.55
C THR A 66 11.29 2.33 17.99
N PRO A 67 9.98 2.09 18.20
CA PRO A 67 9.44 1.79 19.53
C PRO A 67 10.18 0.65 20.19
N LYS A 68 10.38 0.74 21.49
CA LYS A 68 10.79 -0.41 22.31
C LYS A 68 9.59 -1.28 22.65
N ASP A 69 8.49 -0.62 22.98
CA ASP A 69 7.26 -1.25 23.43
C ASP A 69 6.16 -1.04 22.38
N GLU A 70 5.98 -2.04 21.51
CA GLU A 70 4.90 -2.03 20.52
C GLU A 70 3.53 -2.36 21.14
N THR A 71 3.49 -3.04 22.29
CA THR A 71 2.25 -3.50 22.92
C THR A 71 1.55 -2.34 23.62
N MET A 72 2.31 -1.47 24.31
CA MET A 72 1.80 -0.22 24.86
C MET A 72 1.18 0.67 23.76
N LEU A 73 1.85 0.79 22.61
CA LEU A 73 1.31 1.58 21.49
C LEU A 73 0.02 0.96 20.94
N LEU A 74 -0.04 -0.36 20.83
CA LEU A 74 -1.25 -1.05 20.39
C LEU A 74 -2.42 -0.81 21.35
N GLN A 75 -2.20 -0.94 22.66
CA GLN A 75 -3.21 -0.66 23.70
C GLN A 75 -3.68 0.80 23.71
N ALA A 76 -2.80 1.74 23.38
CA ALA A 76 -3.13 3.16 23.28
C ALA A 76 -3.76 3.57 21.93
N GLY A 77 -3.97 2.62 21.01
CA GLY A 77 -4.51 2.88 19.67
C GLY A 77 -3.50 3.46 18.67
N LEU A 78 -2.21 3.52 19.01
CA LEU A 78 -1.11 4.06 18.20
C LEU A 78 -0.30 2.98 17.48
N GLY A 79 -0.56 1.70 17.78
CA GLY A 79 0.20 0.56 17.29
C GLY A 79 0.09 0.35 15.78
N ARG A 80 0.77 -0.70 15.30
CA ARG A 80 0.90 -0.99 13.87
C ARG A 80 -0.45 -1.20 13.19
N ARG A 81 -0.70 -0.47 12.09
CA ARG A 81 -1.88 -0.61 11.21
C ARG A 81 -1.48 -0.89 9.78
N THR A 82 -2.28 -1.71 9.11
CA THR A 82 -2.18 -1.96 7.67
C THR A 82 -3.16 -1.05 6.96
N VAL A 83 -2.65 -0.23 6.04
CA VAL A 83 -3.38 0.82 5.35
C VAL A 83 -3.37 0.57 3.86
N HIS A 84 -4.53 0.72 3.24
CA HIS A 84 -4.73 0.58 1.81
C HIS A 84 -4.80 1.94 1.14
N LEU A 85 -3.94 2.19 0.16
CA LEU A 85 -3.85 3.46 -0.56
C LEU A 85 -3.89 3.24 -2.06
N ASN A 86 -4.43 4.19 -2.81
CA ASN A 86 -4.30 4.18 -4.26
C ASN A 86 -2.82 4.40 -4.67
N ASP A 87 -2.34 3.76 -5.73
CA ASP A 87 -0.95 3.84 -6.20
C ASP A 87 -0.58 5.25 -6.71
N ASP A 88 -1.59 6.06 -7.02
CA ASP A 88 -1.51 7.47 -7.39
C ASP A 88 -1.92 8.43 -6.25
N ALA A 89 -2.15 7.93 -5.03
CA ALA A 89 -2.56 8.76 -3.91
C ALA A 89 -1.57 9.88 -3.61
N ASP A 90 -2.12 11.09 -3.43
CA ASP A 90 -1.39 12.29 -3.07
C ASP A 90 -1.34 12.48 -1.55
N HIS A 91 -0.69 13.57 -1.12
CA HIS A 91 -0.53 13.85 0.30
C HIS A 91 -1.87 14.06 1.02
N THR A 92 -2.89 14.58 0.34
CA THR A 92 -4.21 14.85 0.93
C THR A 92 -4.98 13.57 1.17
N GLU A 93 -4.96 12.66 0.19
CA GLU A 93 -5.57 11.34 0.32
C GLU A 93 -4.86 10.51 1.39
N ILE A 94 -3.52 10.49 1.38
CA ILE A 94 -2.74 9.81 2.43
C ILE A 94 -3.10 10.36 3.81
N THR A 95 -3.14 11.68 3.96
CA THR A 95 -3.47 12.31 5.25
C THR A 95 -4.87 11.95 5.71
N ARG A 96 -5.85 11.96 4.81
CA ARG A 96 -7.24 11.56 5.13
C ARG A 96 -7.28 10.14 5.67
N VAL A 97 -6.66 9.19 4.96
CA VAL A 97 -6.64 7.78 5.37
C VAL A 97 -5.91 7.59 6.70
N LEU A 98 -4.79 8.30 6.92
CA LEU A 98 -4.09 8.25 8.20
C LEU A 98 -4.93 8.81 9.36
N PHE A 99 -5.79 9.80 9.14
CA PHE A 99 -6.71 10.31 10.17
C PHE A 99 -7.88 9.38 10.47
N GLU A 100 -8.28 8.54 9.51
CA GLU A 100 -9.29 7.49 9.74
C GLU A 100 -8.69 6.36 10.56
N GLU A 101 -7.45 5.95 10.26
CA GLU A 101 -6.75 4.87 10.95
C GLU A 101 -6.21 5.28 12.33
N TYR A 102 -5.81 6.54 12.49
CA TYR A 102 -5.30 7.11 13.75
C TYR A 102 -6.07 8.38 14.13
N PRO A 103 -7.24 8.27 14.79
CA PRO A 103 -8.05 9.42 15.23
C PRO A 103 -7.27 10.44 16.08
N LYS A 104 -6.33 9.97 16.92
CA LYS A 104 -5.44 10.83 17.72
C LYS A 104 -4.56 11.75 16.86
N LEU A 105 -4.21 11.34 15.63
CA LEU A 105 -3.40 12.14 14.71
C LEU A 105 -4.13 13.40 14.21
N ARG A 106 -5.47 13.38 14.13
CA ARG A 106 -6.29 14.51 13.66
C ARG A 106 -6.20 15.73 14.59
N HIS A 107 -6.01 15.48 15.88
CA HIS A 107 -6.04 16.51 16.92
C HIS A 107 -4.65 17.08 17.24
N LEU A 108 -3.60 16.61 16.57
CA LEU A 108 -2.26 17.15 16.75
C LEU A 108 -2.14 18.55 16.16
N HIS A 109 -1.66 19.49 16.95
CA HIS A 109 -1.19 20.77 16.45
C HIS A 109 0.34 20.72 16.27
N GLY A 110 0.86 21.29 15.17
CA GLY A 110 2.30 21.27 14.89
C GLY A 110 2.82 20.19 13.95
N GLY A 111 1.93 19.38 13.37
CA GLY A 111 2.25 18.51 12.25
C GLY A 111 3.06 17.25 12.60
N TRP A 112 3.28 16.43 11.58
CA TRP A 112 3.93 15.12 11.68
C TRP A 112 4.78 14.83 10.45
N LEU A 113 5.78 13.96 10.59
CA LEU A 113 6.59 13.44 9.49
C LEU A 113 6.55 11.92 9.45
N LEU A 114 6.88 11.36 8.30
CA LEU A 114 7.07 9.93 8.13
C LEU A 114 8.54 9.58 8.19
N GLN A 115 8.86 8.50 8.88
CA GLN A 115 10.21 7.97 8.99
C GLN A 115 10.25 6.47 8.65
N LYS A 116 11.41 5.98 8.20
CA LYS A 116 11.68 4.54 8.05
C LYS A 116 12.78 4.10 8.97
N ALA A 117 12.72 2.85 9.44
CA ALA A 117 13.84 2.23 10.14
C ALA A 117 15.01 1.94 9.19
N ALA A 118 16.23 1.99 9.72
CA ALA A 118 17.39 1.39 9.11
C ALA A 118 17.28 -0.15 9.08
N GLY A 119 18.18 -0.82 8.36
CA GLY A 119 18.31 -2.28 8.41
C GLY A 119 18.86 -2.76 9.77
N GLY A 120 18.69 -4.05 10.08
CA GLY A 120 19.18 -4.68 11.31
C GLY A 120 18.06 -5.24 12.20
N SER A 121 18.40 -5.65 13.42
CA SER A 121 17.48 -6.19 14.43
C SER A 121 17.39 -5.29 15.66
N GLY A 122 16.35 -5.48 16.48
CA GLY A 122 16.13 -4.73 17.72
C GLY A 122 15.65 -3.29 17.49
N GLN A 123 16.02 -2.40 18.42
CA GLN A 123 15.66 -0.98 18.33
C GLN A 123 16.55 -0.27 17.30
N ARG A 124 15.95 0.17 16.20
CA ARG A 124 16.69 0.68 15.04
C ARG A 124 16.60 2.20 14.98
N LYS A 125 17.66 2.84 14.48
CA LYS A 125 17.62 4.26 14.13
C LYS A 125 16.66 4.47 12.97
N THR A 126 15.84 5.50 13.05
CA THR A 126 14.92 5.91 12.00
C THR A 126 15.47 7.11 11.25
N THR A 127 15.10 7.23 9.98
CA THR A 127 15.42 8.39 9.16
C THR A 127 14.16 8.95 8.50
N PRO A 128 14.04 10.29 8.38
CA PRO A 128 12.93 10.91 7.68
C PRO A 128 12.81 10.41 6.24
N LEU A 129 11.56 10.20 5.80
CA LEU A 129 11.25 9.95 4.41
C LEU A 129 11.34 11.26 3.63
N ALA A 130 11.98 11.19 2.46
CA ALA A 130 11.93 12.27 1.50
C ALA A 130 10.49 12.55 1.07
N HIS A 131 10.18 13.80 0.76
CA HIS A 131 8.88 14.22 0.22
C HIS A 131 9.10 15.33 -0.81
N GLY A 132 8.14 15.49 -1.72
CA GLY A 132 8.15 16.57 -2.69
C GLY A 132 7.66 17.89 -2.08
N SER A 133 7.64 18.96 -2.88
CA SER A 133 7.04 20.23 -2.46
C SER A 133 5.55 20.14 -2.13
N GLN A 134 4.85 19.14 -2.69
CA GLN A 134 3.45 18.82 -2.42
C GLN A 134 3.27 17.75 -1.33
N GLY A 135 4.35 17.38 -0.61
CA GLY A 135 4.32 16.38 0.44
C GLY A 135 4.55 14.94 -0.05
N TYR A 136 3.94 13.99 0.66
CA TYR A 136 4.11 12.56 0.41
C TYR A 136 3.24 12.07 -0.75
N THR A 137 3.72 11.06 -1.48
CA THR A 137 2.93 10.37 -2.52
C THR A 137 3.04 8.87 -2.31
N ALA A 138 2.03 8.11 -2.75
CA ALA A 138 2.01 6.65 -2.63
C ALA A 138 3.28 6.00 -3.21
N LYS A 139 3.80 6.53 -4.32
CA LYS A 139 5.05 6.06 -4.95
C LYS A 139 6.27 6.20 -4.03
N ILE A 140 6.40 7.35 -3.36
CA ILE A 140 7.48 7.59 -2.40
C ILE A 140 7.37 6.64 -1.21
N LEU A 141 6.16 6.45 -0.68
CA LEU A 141 5.92 5.59 0.48
C LEU A 141 6.15 4.11 0.14
N LYS A 142 5.68 3.67 -1.03
CA LYS A 142 5.90 2.32 -1.57
C LYS A 142 7.37 2.02 -1.79
N SER A 143 8.12 2.95 -2.40
CA SER A 143 9.56 2.79 -2.58
C SER A 143 10.31 2.73 -1.24
N SER A 144 9.95 3.63 -0.32
CA SER A 144 10.63 3.76 0.98
C SER A 144 10.35 2.60 1.94
N SER A 145 9.19 1.97 1.81
CA SER A 145 8.77 0.81 2.61
C SER A 145 9.19 -0.53 2.02
N ASN A 146 10.04 -0.56 0.98
CA ASN A 146 10.36 -1.79 0.25
C ASN A 146 9.09 -2.52 -0.23
N ASN A 147 8.20 -1.76 -0.89
CA ASN A 147 6.93 -2.22 -1.44
C ASN A 147 5.97 -2.77 -0.38
N GLY A 148 5.84 -2.05 0.74
CA GLY A 148 4.95 -2.39 1.87
C GLY A 148 5.52 -3.34 2.92
N LYS A 149 6.74 -3.87 2.70
CA LYS A 149 7.36 -4.86 3.61
C LYS A 149 7.86 -4.25 4.92
N ASN A 150 8.24 -2.97 4.90
CA ASN A 150 8.76 -2.27 6.07
C ASN A 150 7.72 -1.29 6.62
N ILE A 151 7.65 -1.22 7.95
CA ILE A 151 6.80 -0.28 8.67
C ILE A 151 7.32 1.15 8.45
N ILE A 152 6.39 2.06 8.16
CA ILE A 152 6.60 3.51 8.15
C ILE A 152 6.13 4.06 9.50
N TYR A 153 6.96 4.83 10.17
CA TYR A 153 6.62 5.44 11.45
C TYR A 153 6.09 6.86 11.22
N ILE A 154 4.93 7.16 11.79
CA ILE A 154 4.37 8.50 11.84
C ILE A 154 4.89 9.15 13.11
N VAL A 155 5.56 10.28 13.00
CA VAL A 155 6.27 10.92 14.11
C VAL A 155 5.72 12.33 14.32
N PRO A 156 5.08 12.61 15.48
CA PRO A 156 4.64 13.97 15.81
C PRO A 156 5.86 14.88 16.01
N LEU A 157 5.77 16.14 15.59
CA LEU A 157 6.91 17.06 15.62
C LEU A 157 7.01 17.87 16.91
N GLN A 158 5.88 18.38 17.41
CA GLN A 158 5.87 19.40 18.47
C GLN A 158 5.12 18.96 19.73
N GLU A 159 4.31 17.90 19.63
CA GLU A 159 3.42 17.45 20.69
C GLU A 159 3.67 15.98 21.05
N LYS A 160 3.23 15.62 22.25
CA LYS A 160 3.21 14.24 22.71
C LYS A 160 1.78 13.72 22.69
N ILE A 161 1.60 12.52 22.15
CA ILE A 161 0.33 11.83 22.10
C ILE A 161 0.20 10.97 23.34
N ASP A 162 -0.99 10.98 23.92
CA ASP A 162 -1.30 10.18 25.10
C ASP A 162 -1.23 8.67 24.80
N THR A 163 -0.47 7.97 25.64
CA THR A 163 -0.23 6.51 25.57
C THR A 163 -1.04 5.73 26.60
N THR A 164 -2.04 6.34 27.24
CA THR A 164 -2.93 5.58 28.13
C THR A 164 -3.66 4.47 27.34
N PRO A 165 -3.80 3.25 27.91
CA PRO A 165 -4.59 2.19 27.30
C PRO A 165 -6.03 2.64 27.10
N LEU A 166 -6.53 2.45 25.89
CA LEU A 166 -7.89 2.80 25.52
C LEU A 166 -8.85 1.64 25.84
N PRO A 167 -10.12 1.93 26.18
CA PRO A 167 -11.12 0.88 26.34
C PRO A 167 -11.45 0.24 24.98
N TYR A 168 -11.87 -1.03 24.98
CA TYR A 168 -12.02 -1.86 23.78
C TYR A 168 -13.17 -1.43 22.83
N ASP A 169 -14.04 -0.53 23.28
CA ASP A 169 -15.12 0.11 22.52
C ASP A 169 -14.69 1.39 21.80
N SER A 170 -13.46 1.86 22.05
CA SER A 170 -12.91 3.07 21.43
C SER A 170 -12.86 3.01 19.90
N PRO A 171 -12.97 4.16 19.19
CA PRO A 171 -12.97 4.21 17.74
C PRO A 171 -11.74 3.57 17.09
N GLU A 172 -10.59 3.63 17.75
CA GLU A 172 -9.32 3.04 17.32
C GLU A 172 -9.39 1.51 17.11
N PHE A 173 -10.37 0.86 17.74
CA PHE A 173 -10.54 -0.60 17.70
C PHE A 173 -11.78 -1.07 16.94
N GLN A 174 -12.54 -0.15 16.33
CA GLN A 174 -13.80 -0.50 15.64
C GLN A 174 -13.58 -1.41 14.42
N ASN A 175 -12.53 -1.14 13.64
CA ASN A 175 -12.21 -1.90 12.42
C ASN A 175 -11.38 -3.16 12.69
N MET A 176 -11.08 -3.47 13.95
CA MET A 176 -10.33 -4.67 14.31
C MET A 176 -11.27 -5.86 14.51
N PRO A 177 -10.90 -7.08 14.08
CA PRO A 177 -11.65 -8.27 14.42
C PRO A 177 -11.66 -8.45 15.94
N LYS A 178 -12.86 -8.70 16.51
CA LYS A 178 -13.06 -8.86 17.95
C LYS A 178 -13.55 -10.26 18.27
N ASN A 179 -13.11 -10.78 19.41
CA ASN A 179 -13.58 -12.02 20.01
C ASN A 179 -13.94 -11.76 21.47
N ASP A 180 -14.93 -12.49 21.97
CA ASP A 180 -15.33 -12.38 23.36
C ASP A 180 -14.37 -13.20 24.25
N CYS A 181 -13.93 -12.61 25.36
CA CYS A 181 -13.17 -13.32 26.37
C CYS A 181 -14.07 -14.37 27.03
N ILE A 182 -13.61 -15.62 27.09
CA ILE A 182 -14.37 -16.72 27.71
C ILE A 182 -14.56 -16.49 29.21
N THR A 183 -13.61 -15.83 29.87
CA THR A 183 -13.63 -15.62 31.33
C THR A 183 -14.58 -14.52 31.77
N CYS A 184 -14.59 -13.37 31.08
CA CYS A 184 -15.38 -12.20 31.50
C CYS A 184 -16.45 -11.77 30.50
N GLY A 185 -16.56 -12.42 29.34
CA GLY A 185 -17.52 -12.09 28.28
C GLY A 185 -17.24 -10.77 27.54
N THR A 186 -16.16 -10.05 27.87
CA THR A 186 -15.86 -8.76 27.23
C THR A 186 -15.42 -8.99 25.79
N SER A 187 -15.95 -8.19 24.85
CA SER A 187 -15.53 -8.23 23.45
C SER A 187 -14.21 -7.48 23.26
N VAL A 188 -13.13 -8.21 22.99
CA VAL A 188 -11.76 -7.68 22.92
C VAL A 188 -11.22 -7.82 21.50
N PRO A 189 -10.51 -6.80 20.96
CA PRO A 189 -9.80 -6.92 19.70
C PRO A 189 -8.82 -8.10 19.72
N LEU A 190 -8.77 -8.88 18.65
CA LEU A 190 -8.00 -10.13 18.58
C LEU A 190 -6.52 -9.93 18.95
N GLN A 191 -5.92 -8.81 18.54
CA GLN A 191 -4.52 -8.50 18.85
C GLN A 191 -4.31 -8.09 20.32
N LEU A 192 -5.35 -7.64 21.01
CA LEU A 192 -5.31 -7.24 22.42
C LEU A 192 -5.74 -8.37 23.38
N LEU A 193 -6.43 -9.38 22.86
CA LEU A 193 -6.95 -10.50 23.64
C LEU A 193 -5.89 -11.23 24.48
N PRO A 194 -4.66 -11.51 24.01
CA PRO A 194 -3.63 -12.13 24.85
C PRO A 194 -3.30 -11.31 26.10
N PHE A 195 -3.13 -9.99 25.97
CA PHE A 195 -2.85 -9.09 27.09
C PHE A 195 -4.03 -8.97 28.05
N HIS A 196 -5.24 -9.04 27.52
CA HIS A 196 -6.45 -9.10 28.34
C HIS A 196 -6.46 -10.37 29.20
N ILE A 197 -6.21 -11.55 28.60
CA ILE A 197 -6.24 -12.83 29.33
C ILE A 197 -5.23 -12.85 30.48
N GLU A 198 -4.05 -12.27 30.30
CA GLU A 198 -3.02 -12.17 31.36
C GLU A 198 -3.46 -11.36 32.58
N SER A 199 -4.35 -10.38 32.39
CA SER A 199 -4.83 -9.46 33.43
C SER A 199 -6.30 -9.67 33.81
N CYS A 200 -7.01 -10.56 33.12
CA CYS A 200 -8.42 -10.82 33.30
C CYS A 200 -8.64 -11.55 34.63
N GLN A 201 -9.08 -10.82 35.63
CA GLN A 201 -9.50 -11.38 36.90
C GLN A 201 -10.94 -11.89 36.76
N CYS A 202 -11.16 -13.16 37.11
CA CYS A 202 -12.49 -13.76 37.17
C CYS A 202 -13.36 -12.92 38.12
N HIS A 203 -14.41 -12.27 37.61
CA HIS A 203 -15.53 -11.94 38.47
C HIS A 203 -16.41 -13.18 38.54
N ASP A 204 -16.11 -14.04 39.54
CA ASP A 204 -16.97 -15.17 39.91
C ASP A 204 -18.34 -14.63 40.32
N ASN A 205 -19.25 -14.49 39.37
CA ASN A 205 -20.66 -14.20 39.62
C ASN A 205 -21.55 -14.99 38.66
N VAL A 206 -21.28 -16.27 38.45
CA VAL A 206 -22.35 -17.26 38.26
C VAL A 206 -21.87 -18.59 38.81
N SER A 207 -22.54 -19.04 39.86
CA SER A 207 -22.48 -20.41 40.37
C SER A 207 -22.72 -21.42 39.25
N ASP A 208 -21.85 -22.43 39.19
CA ASP A 208 -21.97 -23.68 38.45
C ASP A 208 -21.79 -23.68 36.91
N LEU A 209 -20.91 -24.61 36.50
CA LEU A 209 -20.59 -25.05 35.14
C LEU A 209 -19.73 -24.11 34.27
N ILE A 210 -18.40 -24.19 34.42
CA ILE A 210 -17.57 -25.09 33.61
C ILE A 210 -16.13 -24.93 34.12
N GLN A 211 -15.67 -26.00 34.76
CA GLN A 211 -14.33 -26.56 34.67
C GLN A 211 -13.31 -25.66 33.94
N CYS A 212 -12.38 -25.09 34.70
CA CYS A 212 -11.06 -24.72 34.19
C CYS A 212 -10.50 -25.93 33.43
N CYS A 213 -10.68 -25.96 32.11
CA CYS A 213 -10.21 -27.05 31.27
C CYS A 213 -8.75 -26.83 30.94
N CYS A 214 -7.93 -27.57 31.69
CA CYS A 214 -6.62 -28.16 31.37
C CYS A 214 -5.51 -27.24 30.84
#